data_AF-A0A9D2W4W4-F1
#
_entry.id   AF-A0A9D2W4W4-F1
#
_cell.length_a   1.000
_cell.length_b   1.000
_cell.length_c   1.000
_cell.angle_alpha   90.00
_cell.angle_beta   90.00
_cell.angle_gamma   90.00
#
_symmetry.space_group_name_H-M   'P 1'
#
loop_
_entity.id
_entity.type
_entity.pdbx_description
1 polymer ?
#
loop_
_entity_poly.entity_id
_entity_poly.type
_entity_poly.pdbx_seq_one_letter_code
_entity_poly.pdbx_strand_id
1 'polypeptide(L)' 'NNGILTKKYVLRKDVPTNLFTKADKRDLDKITFEAKKITVLSSHPENSYNIVVDAGVATINITNPDLFWSVTKYLVVVTK' A
#
# COMPACT_ATOMS: atom_id res chain seq x y z
N ASN A 1 21.30 19.73 -14.23
CA ASN A 1 20.84 18.38 -14.67
C ASN A 1 20.01 17.81 -13.54
N ASN A 2 18.70 18.09 -13.55
CA ASN A 2 17.85 17.90 -12.38
C ASN A 2 17.51 16.41 -12.23
N GLY A 3 18.15 15.76 -11.27
CA GLY A 3 17.89 14.39 -10.88
C GLY A 3 16.46 14.26 -10.38
N ILE A 4 15.56 13.83 -11.27
CA ILE A 4 14.20 13.46 -10.93
C ILE A 4 14.29 12.19 -10.09
N LEU A 5 14.11 12.34 -8.78
CA LEU A 5 13.73 11.22 -7.92
C LEU A 5 12.32 10.81 -8.34
N THR A 6 12.23 9.98 -9.39
CA THR A 6 10.96 9.39 -9.81
C THR A 6 10.41 8.61 -8.63
N LYS A 7 9.26 9.04 -8.16
CA LYS A 7 8.46 8.56 -7.02
C LYS A 7 7.93 7.13 -7.21
N LYS A 8 8.69 6.29 -7.91
CA LYS A 8 8.53 4.87 -8.09
C LYS A 8 9.58 4.25 -7.16
N TYR A 9 9.27 4.11 -5.88
CA TYR A 9 10.01 3.17 -5.04
C TYR A 9 9.64 1.77 -5.52
N VAL A 10 10.21 1.42 -6.66
CA VAL A 10 10.41 0.04 -7.09
C VAL A 10 11.16 -0.58 -5.92
N LEU A 11 10.55 -1.60 -5.30
CA LEU A 11 11.24 -2.52 -4.40
C LEU A 11 12.63 -2.77 -5.02
N ARG A 12 13.67 -2.14 -4.47
CA ARG A 12 15.03 -2.47 -4.88
C ARG A 12 15.14 -3.98 -4.64
N LYS A 13 15.75 -4.71 -5.57
CA LYS A 13 15.79 -6.20 -5.54
C LYS A 13 16.27 -6.77 -4.19
N ASP A 14 16.83 -5.93 -3.33
CA ASP A 14 17.41 -6.25 -2.03
C ASP A 14 16.67 -5.65 -0.82
N VAL A 15 15.37 -5.30 -0.90
CA VAL A 15 14.62 -4.95 0.32
C VAL A 15 14.41 -6.23 1.15
N PRO A 16 14.95 -6.32 2.38
CA PRO A 16 14.79 -7.53 3.18
C PRO A 16 13.31 -7.77 3.48
N THR A 17 12.83 -8.97 3.18
CA THR A 17 11.45 -9.39 3.45
C THR A 17 11.06 -9.32 4.92
N ASN A 18 12.05 -9.29 5.83
CA ASN A 18 11.84 -9.12 7.26
C ASN A 18 11.32 -7.73 7.66
N LEU A 19 11.39 -6.75 6.77
CA LEU A 19 10.79 -5.42 6.98
C LEU A 19 9.28 -5.41 6.69
N PHE A 20 8.72 -6.51 6.17
CA PHE A 20 7.31 -6.60 5.84
C PHE A 20 6.56 -7.40 6.89
N THR A 21 5.40 -6.88 7.28
CA THR A 21 4.44 -7.62 8.08
C THR A 21 3.75 -8.65 7.19
N LYS A 22 3.83 -9.93 7.58
CA LYS A 22 3.08 -11.00 6.90
C LYS A 22 1.62 -10.90 7.28
N ALA A 23 0.73 -10.96 6.28
CA ALA A 23 -0.71 -10.99 6.45
C ALA A 23 -1.33 -12.05 5.53
N ASP A 24 -2.46 -12.64 5.92
CA ASP A 24 -3.21 -13.52 5.04
C ASP A 24 -4.07 -12.67 4.09
N LYS A 25 -3.77 -12.74 2.79
CA LYS A 25 -4.46 -11.96 1.76
C LYS A 25 -5.96 -12.26 1.64
N ARG A 26 -6.44 -13.38 2.19
CA ARG A 26 -7.85 -13.80 2.15
C ARG A 26 -8.69 -13.15 3.26
N ASP A 27 -8.04 -12.67 4.31
CA ASP A 27 -8.67 -12.04 5.48
C ASP A 27 -8.32 -10.54 5.56
N LEU A 28 -7.34 -10.08 4.78
CA LEU A 28 -6.90 -8.70 4.77
C LEU A 28 -7.83 -7.80 3.94
N ASP A 29 -8.96 -7.43 4.53
CA ASP A 29 -9.93 -6.52 3.93
C ASP A 29 -9.68 -5.06 4.32
N LYS A 30 -9.09 -4.82 5.50
CA LYS A 30 -8.87 -3.49 6.06
C LYS A 30 -7.48 -3.34 6.64
N ILE A 31 -6.82 -2.24 6.30
CA ILE A 31 -5.50 -1.89 6.82
C ILE A 31 -5.58 -0.47 7.36
N THR A 32 -5.47 -0.34 8.68
CA THR A 32 -5.59 0.93 9.37
C THR A 32 -4.21 1.51 9.71
N PHE A 33 -4.07 2.81 9.53
CA PHE A 33 -2.87 3.59 9.79
C PHE A 33 -3.26 4.75 10.71
N GLU A 34 -2.55 4.90 11.82
CA GLU A 34 -2.68 6.06 12.74
C GLU A 34 -2.02 7.32 12.12
N ALA A 35 -2.48 7.69 10.93
CA ALA A 35 -1.96 8.83 10.17
C ALA A 35 -3.08 9.50 9.38
N LYS A 36 -3.03 10.83 9.31
CA LYS A 36 -4.01 11.64 8.58
C LYS A 36 -3.86 11.53 7.07
N LYS A 37 -2.65 11.21 6.61
CA LYS A 37 -2.33 11.15 5.19
C LYS A 37 -1.48 9.93 4.90
N ILE A 38 -1.97 9.12 3.96
CA ILE A 38 -1.25 7.97 3.44
C ILE A 38 -1.03 8.13 1.95
N THR A 39 0.07 7.58 1.45
CA THR A 39 0.39 7.51 0.03
C THR A 39 0.78 6.08 -0.29
N VAL A 40 -0.03 5.41 -1.10
CA VAL A 40 0.28 4.10 -1.64
C VAL A 40 1.33 4.28 -2.74
N LEU A 41 2.49 3.63 -2.59
CA LEU A 41 3.59 3.68 -3.56
C LEU A 41 3.63 2.45 -4.46
N SER A 42 3.01 1.35 -4.04
CA SER A 42 2.83 0.14 -4.85
C SER A 42 1.71 0.32 -5.88
N SER A 43 1.85 -0.33 -7.02
CA SER A 43 0.85 -0.28 -8.09
C SER A 43 -0.26 -1.31 -7.82
N HIS A 44 -1.44 -0.83 -7.43
CA HIS A 44 -2.65 -1.63 -7.29
C HIS A 44 -3.77 -1.04 -8.14
N PRO A 45 -4.67 -1.84 -8.73
CA PRO A 45 -5.81 -1.32 -9.48
C PRO A 45 -6.69 -0.40 -8.62
N GLU A 46 -7.06 0.78 -9.12
CA GLU A 46 -7.85 1.75 -8.35
C GLU A 46 -9.22 1.20 -7.94
N ASN A 47 -9.80 0.34 -8.77
CA ASN A 47 -11.10 -0.29 -8.49
C ASN A 47 -11.04 -1.45 -7.49
N SER A 48 -9.85 -1.80 -6.96
CA SER A 48 -9.71 -2.91 -6.01
C SER A 48 -9.66 -2.48 -4.55
N TYR A 49 -9.55 -1.18 -4.25
CA TYR A 49 -9.49 -0.66 -2.89
C TYR A 49 -9.96 0.78 -2.79
N ASN A 50 -10.32 1.21 -1.57
CA ASN A 50 -10.65 2.58 -1.24
C ASN A 50 -9.81 3.05 -0.06
N ILE A 51 -9.52 4.34 0.01
CA ILE A 51 -8.86 4.96 1.16
C ILE A 51 -9.88 5.85 1.86
N VAL A 52 -10.17 5.56 3.12
CA VAL A 52 -11.04 6.37 3.97
C VAL A 52 -10.19 7.01 5.04
N VAL A 53 -10.39 8.29 5.31
CA VAL A 53 -9.75 8.97 6.45
C VAL A 53 -10.86 9.44 7.37
N ASP A 54 -10.87 8.92 8.59
CA ASP A 54 -11.85 9.25 9.62
C ASP A 54 -11.13 9.60 10.92
N ALA A 55 -11.53 10.69 11.57
CA ALA A 55 -10.95 11.17 12.82
C ALA A 55 -9.39 11.24 12.88
N GLY A 56 -8.73 11.37 11.73
CA GLY A 56 -7.26 11.41 11.61
C GLY A 56 -6.58 10.05 11.51
N VAL A 57 -7.37 8.99 11.36
CA VAL A 57 -6.94 7.62 11.07
C VAL A 57 -7.27 7.30 9.62
N ALA A 58 -6.30 6.80 8.87
CA ALA A 58 -6.52 6.39 7.49
C ALA A 58 -6.69 4.86 7.41
N THR A 59 -7.66 4.41 6.65
CA THR A 59 -7.94 2.99 6.44
C THR A 59 -7.97 2.70 4.94
N ILE A 60 -7.16 1.75 4.51
CA ILE A 60 -7.28 1.13 3.19
C ILE A 60 -8.31 0.01 3.32
N ASN A 61 -9.41 0.12 2.58
CA ASN A 61 -10.45 -0.90 2.50
C ASN A 61 -10.35 -1.61 1.15
N ILE A 62 -9.84 -2.83 1.15
CA ILE A 62 -9.70 -3.69 -0.03
C ILE A 62 -11.10 -4.23 -0.35
N THR A 63 -11.62 -3.88 -1.53
CA THR A 63 -12.96 -4.29 -1.98
C THR A 63 -12.91 -5.55 -2.85
N ASN A 64 -11.76 -5.80 -3.48
CA ASN A 64 -11.53 -7.00 -4.27
C ASN A 64 -10.09 -7.48 -4.04
N PRO A 65 -9.88 -8.43 -3.11
CA PRO A 65 -8.55 -8.94 -2.77
C PRO A 65 -7.83 -9.55 -3.98
N ASP A 66 -8.51 -10.34 -4.80
CA ASP A 66 -7.88 -10.96 -5.98
C ASP A 66 -7.38 -9.92 -6.98
N LEU A 67 -8.17 -8.88 -7.24
CA LEU A 67 -7.76 -7.77 -8.11
C LEU A 67 -6.63 -6.94 -7.48
N PHE A 68 -6.70 -6.69 -6.17
CA PHE A 68 -5.71 -5.91 -5.43
C PHE A 68 -4.33 -6.57 -5.46
N TRP A 69 -4.29 -7.89 -5.29
CA TRP A 69 -3.04 -8.67 -5.31
C TRP A 69 -2.65 -9.19 -6.70
N SER A 70 -3.39 -8.84 -7.75
CA SER A 70 -3.17 -9.32 -9.12
C SER A 70 -1.86 -8.80 -9.72
N VAL A 71 -1.51 -7.54 -9.44
CA VAL A 71 -0.32 -6.87 -10.00
C VAL A 71 0.93 -7.13 -9.14
N THR A 72 0.79 -7.06 -7.82
CA THR A 72 1.88 -7.24 -6.86
C THR A 72 1.34 -7.83 -5.57
N LYS A 73 2.11 -8.71 -4.93
CA LYS A 73 1.82 -9.27 -3.60
C LYS A 73 2.33 -8.41 -2.44
N TYR A 74 2.92 -7.26 -2.77
CA TYR A 74 3.52 -6.34 -1.81
C TYR A 74 2.77 -5.02 -1.83
N LEU A 75 2.35 -4.57 -0.66
CA LEU A 75 1.79 -3.24 -0.41
C LEU A 75 2.85 -2.37 0.24
N VAL A 76 3.15 -1.22 -0.36
CA VAL A 76 4.08 -0.23 0.18
C VAL A 76 3.32 1.07 0.40
N VAL A 77 3.24 1.51 1.66
CA VAL A 77 2.53 2.72 2.06
C VAL A 77 3.48 3.63 2.82
N VAL A 78 3.42 4.91 2.51
CA VAL A 78 4.10 5.97 3.27
C VAL A 78 3.04 6.81 3.97
N THR A 79 3.13 6.90 5.28
CA THR A 79 2.36 7.83 6.11
C THR A 79 3.09 9.18 6.18
N LYS A 80 2.33 10.26 6.31
CA LYS A 80 2.84 11.62 6.50
C LYS A 80 2.18 12.29 7.70
#